data_AF-A0AAQ4DT53-F1
#
_entry.id   AF-A0AAQ4DT53-F1
#
_cell.length_a   1.000
_cell.length_b   1.000
_cell.length_c   1.000
_cell.angle_alpha   90.00
_cell.angle_beta   90.00
_cell.angle_gamma   90.00
#
_symmetry.space_group_name_H-M   'P 1'
#
loop_
_entity.id
_entity.type
_entity.pdbx_description
1 polymer ?
#
loop_
_entity_poly.entity_id
_entity_poly.type
_entity_poly.pdbx_seq_one_letter_code
_entity_poly.pdbx_strand_id
1 'polypeptide(L)'
;MATSLFIYPGDVGYYIPDGRFFVCGRLKELIKCMDQQVAPAELEELLSSDSGVLHVVVVGVPHHEYGEAARPFVVPRQRLQPGSLEEQREAQRLQDLVA
;
A
#
# COMPACT_ATOMS: atom_id res chain seq x y z
N MET A 1 9.66 24.03 -3.38
CA MET A 1 10.87 23.54 -2.68
C MET A 1 10.43 23.07 -1.30
N ALA A 2 10.54 21.76 -1.01
CA ALA A 2 10.16 21.18 0.29
C ALA A 2 11.23 21.55 1.34
N THR A 3 10.80 21.92 2.55
CA THR A 3 11.69 22.61 3.50
C THR A 3 12.16 21.69 4.65
N SER A 4 11.55 20.53 4.84
CA SER A 4 12.05 19.51 5.77
C SER A 4 11.38 18.15 5.52
N LEU A 5 12.19 17.09 5.45
CA LEU A 5 11.74 15.70 5.43
C LEU A 5 11.51 15.25 6.87
N PHE A 6 10.30 14.79 7.17
CA PHE A 6 9.93 14.26 8.48
C PHE A 6 9.81 12.74 8.38
N ILE A 7 10.55 12.03 9.24
CA ILE A 7 10.54 10.57 9.32
C ILE A 7 10.16 10.22 10.75
N TYR A 8 8.98 9.66 10.92
CA TYR A 8 8.53 9.02 12.16
C TYR A 8 8.51 7.51 11.89
N PRO A 9 8.77 6.61 12.86
CA PRO A 9 8.83 5.17 12.59
C PRO A 9 7.58 4.71 11.84
N GLY A 10 7.75 4.38 10.57
CA GLY A 10 6.64 3.96 9.73
C GLY A 10 6.02 5.04 8.84
N ASP A 11 6.37 6.33 8.89
CA ASP A 11 5.73 7.38 8.07
C ASP A 11 6.73 8.38 7.49
N VAL A 12 6.58 8.69 6.21
CA VAL A 12 7.38 9.68 5.48
C VAL A 12 6.46 10.81 5.02
N GLY A 13 6.86 12.04 5.32
CA GLY A 13 6.20 13.21 4.77
C GLY A 13 7.13 14.41 4.71
N TYR A 14 6.67 15.47 4.06
CA TYR A 14 7.40 16.74 4.03
C TYR A 14 6.50 17.91 4.37
N TYR A 15 7.11 18.91 4.98
CA TYR A 15 6.47 20.16 5.33
C TYR A 15 6.61 21.16 4.18
N ILE A 16 5.53 21.91 3.91
CA ILE A 16 5.58 23.08 3.03
C ILE A 16 5.36 24.39 3.81
N PRO A 17 5.93 25.52 3.34
CA PRO A 17 6.01 26.78 4.10
C PRO A 17 4.68 27.41 4.53
N ASP A 18 3.55 26.91 4.06
CA ASP A 18 2.20 27.43 4.29
C ASP A 18 1.43 26.67 5.39
N GLY A 19 2.12 25.90 6.22
CA GLY A 19 1.49 25.19 7.34
C GLY A 19 0.84 23.88 6.95
N ARG A 20 1.01 23.43 5.70
CA ARG A 20 0.45 22.17 5.21
C ARG A 20 1.50 21.06 5.26
N PHE A 21 1.03 19.86 5.57
CA PHE A 21 1.84 18.65 5.62
C PHE A 21 1.38 17.70 4.51
N PHE A 22 2.34 17.13 3.77
CA PHE A 22 2.08 16.07 2.81
C PHE A 22 2.60 14.74 3.36
N VAL A 23 1.70 13.79 3.57
CA VAL A 23 2.04 12.38 3.83
C VAL A 23 2.43 11.76 2.48
N CYS A 24 3.70 11.39 2.33
CA CYS A 24 4.20 10.70 1.14
C CYS A 24 3.97 9.19 1.19
N GLY A 25 3.67 8.66 2.37
CA GLY A 25 3.31 7.27 2.56
C GLY A 25 3.90 6.71 3.85
N ARG A 26 3.49 5.48 4.15
CA ARG A 26 3.97 4.71 5.28
C ARG A 26 5.30 4.03 4.90
N LEU A 27 6.35 4.18 5.70
CA LEU A 27 7.59 3.40 5.63
C LEU A 27 7.23 1.92 5.86
N LYS A 28 6.93 1.25 4.75
CA LYS A 28 6.39 -0.12 4.67
C LYS A 28 7.27 -1.12 5.43
N GLU A 29 6.64 -2.04 6.17
CA GLU A 29 7.29 -3.29 6.54
C GLU A 29 7.58 -4.06 5.24
N LEU A 30 8.85 -4.36 4.99
CA LEU A 30 9.27 -5.18 3.86
C LEU A 30 8.92 -6.65 4.11
N ILE A 31 8.40 -7.32 3.10
CA ILE A 31 8.09 -8.75 3.17
C ILE A 31 9.40 -9.53 3.05
N LYS A 32 9.69 -10.38 4.04
CA LYS A 32 10.92 -11.19 4.10
C LYS A 32 10.67 -12.60 3.58
N CYS A 33 10.70 -12.74 2.27
CA CYS A 33 10.48 -14.01 1.58
C CYS A 33 11.81 -14.62 1.14
N MET A 34 12.16 -15.81 1.64
CA MET A 34 13.35 -16.56 1.20
C MET A 34 14.66 -15.76 1.25
N ASP A 35 14.93 -15.10 2.39
CA ASP A 35 16.06 -14.19 2.59
C ASP A 35 16.12 -12.98 1.63
N GLN A 36 15.04 -12.73 0.88
CA GLN A 36 14.86 -11.55 0.04
C GLN A 36 13.87 -10.59 0.70
N GLN A 37 14.11 -9.30 0.51
CA GLN A 37 13.19 -8.25 0.94
C GLN A 37 12.41 -7.76 -0.26
N VAL A 38 11.10 -7.81 -0.17
CA VAL A 38 10.19 -7.37 -1.23
C VAL A 38 9.32 -6.24 -0.70
N ALA A 39 9.29 -5.12 -1.44
CA ALA A 39 8.41 -4.03 -1.11
C ALA A 39 6.97 -4.39 -1.53
N PRO A 40 5.98 -4.33 -0.62
CA PRO A 40 4.59 -4.54 -1.01
C PRO A 40 4.13 -3.64 -2.15
N ALA A 41 4.67 -2.41 -2.23
CA ALA A 41 4.37 -1.44 -3.29
C ALA A 41 4.62 -1.99 -4.71
N GLU A 42 5.72 -2.72 -4.89
CA GLU A 42 6.11 -3.25 -6.20
C GLU A 42 5.14 -4.36 -6.63
N LEU A 43 4.71 -5.19 -5.67
CA LEU A 43 3.72 -6.23 -5.92
C LEU A 43 2.33 -5.65 -6.17
N GLU A 44 1.94 -4.60 -5.44
CA GLU A 44 0.69 -3.86 -5.66
C GLU A 44 0.66 -3.23 -7.04
N GLU A 45 1.74 -2.54 -7.46
CA GLU A 45 1.86 -1.94 -8.78
C GLU A 45 1.75 -3.01 -9.88
N LEU A 46 2.48 -4.12 -9.74
CA LEU A 46 2.41 -5.25 -10.65
C LEU A 46 0.98 -5.80 -10.77
N LEU A 47 0.31 -6.06 -9.64
CA LEU A 47 -1.05 -6.62 -9.63
C LEU A 47 -2.09 -5.62 -10.15
N SER A 48 -1.90 -4.32 -9.91
CA SER A 48 -2.78 -3.26 -10.41
C SER A 48 -2.78 -3.12 -11.93
N SER A 49 -1.75 -3.63 -12.61
CA SER A 49 -1.66 -3.65 -14.08
C SER A 49 -2.66 -4.63 -14.72
N ASP A 50 -3.17 -5.60 -13.96
CA ASP A 50 -4.20 -6.52 -14.42
C ASP A 50 -5.55 -5.80 -14.59
N SER A 51 -6.16 -5.97 -15.76
CA SER A 51 -7.45 -5.34 -16.11
C SER A 51 -8.62 -5.70 -15.18
N GLY A 52 -8.54 -6.84 -14.48
CA GLY A 52 -9.53 -7.30 -13.53
C GLY A 52 -9.38 -6.69 -12.13
N VAL A 53 -8.26 -6.01 -11.84
CA VAL A 53 -7.98 -5.43 -10.53
C VAL A 53 -8.38 -3.94 -10.50
N LEU A 54 -9.16 -3.55 -9.49
CA LEU A 54 -9.50 -2.16 -9.20
C LEU A 54 -8.59 -1.59 -8.13
N HIS A 55 -8.50 -2.28 -7.00
CA HIS A 55 -7.57 -1.97 -5.91
C HIS A 55 -6.91 -3.24 -5.42
N VAL A 56 -5.68 -3.09 -4.96
CA VAL A 56 -4.91 -4.17 -4.36
C VAL A 56 -4.09 -3.61 -3.22
N VAL A 57 -4.00 -4.37 -2.14
CA VAL A 57 -3.04 -4.14 -1.06
C VAL A 57 -2.35 -5.47 -0.76
N VAL A 58 -1.04 -5.43 -0.55
CA VAL A 58 -0.24 -6.63 -0.30
C VAL A 58 0.37 -6.55 1.09
N VAL A 59 0.32 -7.66 1.82
CA VAL A 59 0.98 -7.78 3.13
C VAL A 59 1.85 -9.03 3.20
N GLY A 60 2.88 -8.99 4.04
CA GLY A 60 3.63 -10.18 4.43
C GLY A 60 2.82 -11.01 5.43
N VAL A 61 2.84 -12.33 5.27
CA VAL A 61 2.24 -13.27 6.23
C VAL A 61 3.22 -14.38 6.57
N PRO A 62 3.26 -14.89 7.80
CA PRO A 62 4.12 -16.01 8.16
C PRO A 62 3.90 -17.22 7.24
N HIS A 63 4.98 -17.82 6.77
CA HIS A 63 4.97 -18.99 5.89
C HIS A 63 6.03 -20.00 6.32
N HIS A 64 5.67 -21.28 6.37
CA HIS A 64 6.54 -22.34 6.90
C HIS A 64 7.80 -22.57 6.06
N GLU A 65 7.70 -22.41 4.73
CA GLU A 65 8.83 -22.58 3.80
C GLU A 65 9.60 -21.28 3.53
N TYR A 66 8.93 -20.13 3.59
CA TYR A 66 9.48 -18.88 3.03
C TYR A 66 9.85 -17.85 4.10
N GLY A 67 9.56 -18.13 5.38
CA GLY A 67 9.59 -17.14 6.46
C GLY A 67 8.35 -16.27 6.38
N GLU A 68 8.25 -15.44 5.34
CA GLU A 68 7.06 -14.69 4.98
C GLU A 68 6.67 -14.91 3.51
N ALA A 69 5.38 -14.91 3.23
CA ALA A 69 4.82 -14.92 1.89
C ALA A 69 4.00 -13.65 1.66
N ALA A 70 3.99 -13.15 0.42
CA ALA A 70 3.12 -12.05 0.03
C ALA A 70 1.68 -12.53 -0.12
N ARG A 71 0.75 -11.88 0.59
CA ARG A 71 -0.70 -12.12 0.47
C ARG A 71 -1.39 -10.88 -0.10
N PRO A 72 -1.89 -10.93 -1.34
CA PRO A 72 -2.66 -9.83 -1.93
C PRO A 72 -4.13 -9.88 -1.47
N PHE A 73 -4.68 -8.72 -1.19
CA PHE A 73 -6.12 -8.49 -1.02
C PHE A 73 -6.60 -7.62 -2.17
N VAL A 74 -7.58 -8.10 -2.94
CA VAL A 74 -7.96 -7.52 -4.23
C VAL A 74 -9.44 -7.13 -4.24
N VAL A 75 -9.72 -5.93 -4.73
CA VAL A 75 -11.05 -5.49 -5.18
C VAL A 75 -11.10 -5.62 -6.70
N PRO A 76 -11.88 -6.56 -7.26
CA PRO A 76 -12.17 -6.68 -8.68
C PRO A 76 -12.85 -5.46 -9.28
N ARG A 77 -12.46 -5.10 -10.51
CA ARG A 77 -13.04 -3.99 -11.28
C ARG A 77 -14.53 -4.16 -11.61
N GLN A 78 -15.02 -5.40 -11.67
CA GLN A 78 -16.43 -5.67 -11.90
C GLN A 78 -17.32 -5.31 -10.70
N ARG A 79 -16.76 -5.11 -9.51
CA ARG A 79 -17.54 -4.80 -8.30
C ARG A 79 -17.99 -3.34 -8.25
N LEU A 80 -17.21 -2.40 -8.77
CA LEU A 80 -17.43 -0.97 -8.53
C LEU A 80 -17.11 -0.13 -9.77
N GLN A 81 -17.82 0.98 -9.94
CA GLN A 81 -17.54 1.95 -11.00
C GLN A 81 -16.32 2.80 -10.61
N PRO A 82 -15.31 2.96 -11.49
CA PRO A 82 -14.18 3.85 -11.24
C PRO A 82 -14.61 5.30 -11.02
N GLY A 83 -13.96 5.98 -10.07
CA GLY A 83 -14.28 7.32 -9.59
C GLY A 83 -15.45 7.42 -8.61
N SER A 84 -16.11 6.31 -8.24
CA SER A 84 -17.31 6.37 -7.38
C SER A 84 -16.96 6.53 -5.88
N LEU A 85 -17.88 7.10 -5.11
CA LEU A 85 -17.71 7.18 -3.64
C LEU A 85 -17.65 5.79 -2.98
N GLU A 86 -18.33 4.80 -3.56
CA GLU A 86 -18.31 3.42 -3.08
C GLU A 86 -16.95 2.76 -3.30
N GLU A 87 -16.33 2.99 -4.46
CA GLU A 87 -14.94 2.61 -4.73
C GLU A 87 -13.99 3.22 -3.71
N GLN A 88 -14.05 4.54 -3.49
CA GLN A 88 -13.17 5.23 -2.53
C GLN A 88 -13.32 4.66 -1.12
N ARG A 89 -14.56 4.33 -0.70
CA ARG A 89 -14.83 3.69 0.60
C ARG A 89 -14.27 2.28 0.67
N GLU A 90 -14.42 1.49 -0.38
CA GLU A 90 -13.88 0.12 -0.40
C GLU A 90 -12.36 0.12 -0.46
N ALA A 91 -11.74 1.07 -1.17
CA ALA A 91 -10.30 1.29 -1.16
C ALA A 91 -9.80 1.63 0.25
N GLN A 92 -10.47 2.55 0.93
CA GLN A 92 -10.14 2.90 2.32
C GLN A 92 -10.31 1.69 3.25
N ARG A 93 -11.42 0.97 3.13
CA ARG A 93 -11.69 -0.24 3.92
C ARG A 93 -10.64 -1.33 3.70
N LEU A 94 -10.19 -1.50 2.46
CA LEU A 94 -9.13 -2.45 2.11
C LEU A 94 -7.82 -2.07 2.81
N GLN A 95 -7.48 -0.78 2.84
CA GLN A 95 -6.30 -0.29 3.57
C GLN A 95 -6.46 -0.44 5.09
N ASP A 96 -7.65 -0.17 5.64
CA ASP A 96 -7.91 -0.31 7.08
C ASP A 96 -7.89 -1.78 7.54
N LEU A 97 -8.25 -2.73 6.67
CA LEU A 97 -8.25 -4.16 6.97
C LEU A 97 -6.84 -4.72 7.20
N VAL A 98 -5.84 -4.10 6.58
CA VAL A 98 -4.47 -4.60 6.55
C VAL A 98 -3.49 -3.80 7.41
N ALA A 99 -3.96 -2.71 8.00
CA ALA A 99 -3.19 -1.81 8.88
C ALA A 99 -3.21 -2.27 10.34
#